data_AF-A0A6A6R215-F1
#
_entry.id   AF-A0A6A6R215-F1
#
_cell.length_a   1.000
_cell.length_b   1.000
_cell.length_c   1.000
_cell.angle_alpha   90.00
_cell.angle_beta   90.00
_cell.angle_gamma   90.00
#
_symmetry.space_group_name_H-M   'P 1'
#
loop_
_entity.id
_entity.type
_entity.pdbx_description
1 polymer ?
#
loop_
_entity_poly.entity_id
_entity_poly.type
_entity_poly.pdbx_seq_one_letter_code
_entity_poly.pdbx_strand_id
1 'polypeptide(L)' 'MDDEHFNDDLAAWACFRLDRLQPGLRMIHLYDAHGVLTKGVLFVRIEKSVST' A
#
# COMPACT_ATOMS: atom_id res chain seq x y z
N MET A 1 -15.33 3.93 -31.54
CA MET A 1 -14.68 4.74 -30.50
C MET A 1 -14.60 3.81 -29.33
N ASP A 2 -13.43 3.23 -29.12
CA ASP A 2 -13.20 2.28 -28.04
C ASP A 2 -13.34 3.04 -26.73
N ASP A 3 -14.45 2.83 -26.05
CA ASP A 3 -14.59 3.17 -24.64
C ASP A 3 -13.73 2.15 -23.87
N GLU A 4 -12.41 2.32 -23.95
CA GLU A 4 -11.46 1.75 -22.99
C GLU A 4 -11.82 2.35 -21.63
N HIS A 5 -12.78 1.70 -20.98
CA HIS A 5 -13.11 1.91 -19.60
C HIS A 5 -11.81 1.70 -18.83
N PHE A 6 -11.19 2.79 -18.39
CA PHE A 6 -10.15 2.76 -17.37
C PHE A 6 -10.79 2.13 -16.14
N ASN A 7 -10.74 0.79 -16.06
CA ASN A 7 -11.26 0.04 -14.95
C ASN A 7 -10.25 0.27 -13.81
N ASP A 8 -10.58 1.20 -12.92
CA ASP A 8 -9.81 1.50 -11.71
C ASP A 8 -10.07 0.40 -10.66
N ASP A 9 -9.85 -0.85 -11.07
CA ASP A 9 -10.01 -2.03 -10.24
C ASP A 9 -8.94 -2.01 -9.14
N LEU A 10 -9.35 -2.36 -7.92
CA LEU A 10 -8.43 -2.44 -6.78
C LEU A 10 -7.33 -3.47 -7.04
N ALA A 11 -6.11 -2.99 -7.31
CA ALA A 11 -4.96 -3.86 -7.53
C ALA A 11 -4.56 -4.62 -6.25
N ALA A 12 -4.38 -3.90 -5.13
CA ALA A 12 -4.16 -4.41 -3.77
C ALA A 12 -4.09 -3.25 -2.76
N TRP A 13 -4.03 -3.54 -1.46
CA TRP A 13 -3.95 -2.53 -0.39
C TRP A 13 -3.11 -2.96 0.80
N ALA A 14 -2.72 -2.02 1.65
CA ALA A 14 -2.19 -2.30 2.99
C ALA A 14 -2.58 -1.19 3.97
N CYS A 15 -2.76 -1.54 5.24
CA CYS A 15 -3.09 -0.58 6.30
C CYS A 15 -2.19 -0.82 7.52
N PHE A 16 -1.64 0.27 8.07
CA PHE A 16 -0.76 0.23 9.24
C PHE A 16 -1.20 1.27 10.26
N ARG A 17 -1.12 0.90 11.53
CA ARG A 17 -1.17 1.90 12.58
C ARG A 17 0.09 2.77 12.53
N LEU A 18 -0.10 4.09 12.50
CA LEU A 18 0.98 5.07 12.38
C LEU A 18 2.02 4.98 13.51
N ASP A 19 1.61 4.63 14.72
CA ASP A 19 2.51 4.45 15.87
C ASP A 19 3.43 3.22 15.72
N ARG A 20 3.01 2.20 14.97
CA ARG A 20 3.77 0.98 14.72
C ARG A 20 4.62 1.02 13.46
N LEU A 21 4.25 1.87 12.49
CA LEU A 21 5.02 2.03 11.24
C LEU A 21 6.43 2.54 11.58
N GLN A 22 7.50 1.98 11.04
CA GLN A 22 8.87 2.41 11.37
C GLN A 22 9.49 3.20 10.19
N PRO A 23 10.27 4.27 10.44
CA PRO A 23 10.91 5.06 9.38
C PRO A 23 12.07 4.31 8.72
N GLY A 24 12.44 4.73 7.50
CA GLY A 24 13.50 4.14 6.67
C GLY A 24 12.95 3.25 5.54
N LEU A 25 13.83 2.43 4.95
CA LEU A 25 13.45 1.51 3.87
C LEU A 25 12.65 0.32 4.42
N ARG A 26 11.47 0.05 3.85
CA ARG A 26 10.54 -0.99 4.31
C ARG A 26 9.92 -1.74 3.14
N MET A 27 9.68 -3.02 3.37
CA MET A 27 8.86 -3.87 2.52
C MET A 27 7.43 -3.87 3.08
N ILE A 28 6.47 -3.50 2.25
CA ILE A 28 5.05 -3.44 2.60
C ILE A 28 4.31 -4.50 1.81
N HIS A 29 3.89 -5.56 2.48
CA HIS A 29 3.08 -6.61 1.87
C HIS A 29 1.66 -6.12 1.63
N LEU A 30 1.11 -6.48 0.46
CA LEU A 30 -0.21 -6.06 0.02
C LEU A 30 -1.23 -7.19 0.16
N TYR A 31 -2.47 -6.80 0.42
CA TYR A 31 -3.64 -7.64 0.55
C TYR A 31 -4.60 -7.42 -0.62
N ASP A 32 -5.33 -8.46 -1.02
CA ASP A 32 -6.39 -8.35 -2.02
C ASP A 32 -7.69 -7.75 -1.43
N ALA A 33 -8.72 -7.59 -2.25
CA ALA A 33 -10.02 -7.06 -1.82
C ALA A 33 -10.69 -7.83 -0.66
N HIS A 34 -10.30 -9.08 -0.43
CA HIS A 34 -10.81 -9.93 0.65
C HIS A 34 -9.93 -9.91 1.90
N GLY A 35 -8.83 -9.13 1.89
CA GLY A 35 -7.89 -9.07 3.00
C GLY A 35 -6.95 -10.28 3.07
N VAL A 36 -6.77 -11.01 1.97
CA VAL A 36 -5.82 -12.12 1.88
C VAL A 36 -4.47 -11.61 1.43
N LEU A 37 -3.40 -12.05 2.09
CA LEU A 37 -2.03 -11.69 1.76
C LEU A 37 -1.69 -12.12 0.32
N THR A 38 -1.24 -11.17 -0.50
CA THR A 38 -0.84 -11.44 -1.88
C THR A 38 0.68 -11.65 -1.99
N LYS A 39 1.15 -11.98 -3.20
CA LYS A 39 2.59 -11.94 -3.53
C LYS A 39 3.11 -10.51 -3.76
N GLY A 40 2.23 -9.52 -3.84
CA GLY A 40 2.57 -8.12 -4.08
C GLY A 40 3.26 -7.50 -2.87
N VAL A 41 4.37 -6.80 -3.10
CA VAL A 41 5.14 -6.09 -2.08
C VAL A 41 5.60 -4.75 -2.65
N LEU A 42 5.44 -3.68 -1.87
CA LEU A 42 6.04 -2.37 -2.18
C LEU A 42 7.33 -2.19 -1.39
N PHE A 43 8.40 -1.76 -2.07
CA PHE A 43 9.62 -1.31 -1.42
C PHE A 43 9.60 0.22 -1.34
N VAL A 44 9.50 0.74 -0.13
CA VAL A 44 9.25 2.18 0.12
C VAL A 44 10.26 2.75 1.12
N ARG A 45 10.55 4.04 1.01
CA ARG A 45 11.20 4.81 2.07
C ARG A 45 10.11 5.54 2.86
N ILE A 46 10.06 5.30 4.16
CA ILE A 46 9.09 5.93 5.06
C ILE A 46 9.80 7.03 5.85
N GLU A 47 9.26 8.24 5.78
CA GLU A 47 9.70 9.36 6.62
C GLU A 47 8.56 9.75 7.56
N LYS A 48 8.91 10.16 8.78
CA LYS A 48 7.96 10.63 9.77
C LYS A 48 8.39 12.01 10.25
N SER A 49 7.52 12.99 10.10
CA SER A 49 7.64 14.28 10.77
C SER A 49 6.63 14.31 11.91
N VAL A 50 7.10 14.59 13.13
CA VAL A 50 6.22 14.92 14.25
C VAL A 50 6.49 16.38 14.55
N SER A 51 5.49 17.23 14.28
CA SER A 51 5.53 18.63 14.70
C SER A 51 5.05 18.72 16.14
N THR A 52 5.90 19.24 17.01
CA THR A 52 5.57 19.60 18.40
C THR A 52 4.73 20.87 18.45
#